data_AF-A0A2M9P5F2-F1
#
_entry.id   AF-A0A2M9P5F2-F1
#
_cell.length_a   1.000
_cell.length_b   1.000
_cell.length_c   1.000
_cell.angle_alpha   90.00
_cell.angle_beta   90.00
_cell.angle_gamma   90.00
#
_symmetry.space_group_name_H-M   'P 1'
#
loop_
_entity.id
_entity.type
_entity.pdbx_description
1 polymer ?
#
loop_
_entity_poly.entity_id
_entity_poly.type
_entity_poly.pdbx_seq_one_letter_code
_entity_poly.pdbx_strand_id
1 'polypeptide(L)'
;GLRGVKLVISDAHEGLKAAISRTLSATWQRCRVHFMRNALAHAGKSGRRVVSAFVATAFAQDDADSARQQWRRVADQLRPKVPKLAALMDEAEPDVLAYMTFP
;
A
#
# COMPACT_ATOMS: atom_id res chain seq x y z
N GLY A 1 -2.30 10.41 27.96
CA GLY A 1 -2.49 10.15 26.52
C GLY A 1 -1.19 9.66 25.90
N LEU A 2 -1.26 8.96 24.77
CA LEU A 2 -0.10 8.55 23.99
C LEU A 2 0.68 9.78 23.52
N ARG A 3 2.01 9.73 23.54
CA ARG A 3 2.90 10.83 23.11
C ARG A 3 4.00 10.26 22.19
N GLY A 4 4.43 11.06 21.22
CA GLY A 4 5.53 10.69 20.31
C GLY A 4 5.17 9.60 19.29
N VAL A 5 3.88 9.41 18.98
CA VAL A 5 3.46 8.47 17.93
C VAL A 5 3.98 8.96 16.58
N LYS A 6 4.74 8.11 15.91
CA LYS A 6 5.41 8.44 14.63
C LYS A 6 4.64 7.92 13.42
N LEU A 7 4.09 6.71 13.52
CA LEU A 7 3.38 6.02 12.45
C LEU A 7 2.10 5.39 13.00
N VAL A 8 0.99 5.56 12.29
CA VAL A 8 -0.26 4.84 12.54
C VAL A 8 -0.65 4.06 11.30
N ILE A 9 -0.95 2.77 11.49
CA ILE A 9 -1.38 1.87 10.41
C ILE A 9 -2.85 1.54 10.63
N SER A 10 -3.70 1.84 9.64
CA SER A 10 -5.13 1.48 9.67
C SER A 10 -5.63 1.10 8.29
N ASP A 11 -6.88 0.63 8.19
CA ASP A 11 -7.52 0.54 6.87
C ASP A 11 -7.74 1.95 6.26
N ALA A 12 -7.97 1.99 4.94
CA ALA A 12 -8.16 3.22 4.17
C ALA A 12 -9.50 3.86 4.46
N HIS A 13 -9.50 4.79 5.42
CA HIS A 13 -10.67 5.58 5.77
C HIS A 13 -10.27 7.04 5.98
N GLU A 14 -10.83 7.96 5.19
CA GLU A 14 -10.47 9.39 5.23
C GLU A 14 -10.68 10.01 6.61
N GLY A 15 -11.76 9.64 7.30
CA GLY A 15 -11.99 10.07 8.69
C GLY A 15 -10.87 9.64 9.66
N LEU A 16 -10.26 8.46 9.47
CA LEU A 16 -9.13 8.02 10.29
C LEU A 16 -7.86 8.80 9.93
N LYS A 17 -7.57 8.97 8.63
CA LYS A 17 -6.43 9.77 8.16
C LYS A 17 -6.48 11.19 8.72
N ALA A 18 -7.64 11.84 8.65
CA ALA A 18 -7.87 13.17 9.21
C ALA A 18 -7.75 13.20 10.74
N ALA A 19 -8.34 12.24 11.45
CA ALA A 19 -8.27 12.17 12.91
C ALA A 19 -6.82 11.97 13.40
N ILE A 20 -6.06 11.08 12.77
CA ILE A 20 -4.65 10.80 13.10
C ILE A 20 -3.79 12.04 12.90
N SER A 21 -3.93 12.72 11.75
CA SER A 21 -3.19 13.96 11.49
C SER A 21 -3.50 15.03 12.55
N ARG A 22 -4.77 15.20 12.92
CA ARG A 22 -5.20 16.22 13.90
C ARG A 22 -4.83 15.92 15.34
N THR A 23 -4.90 14.66 15.76
CA THR A 23 -4.79 14.28 17.18
C THR A 23 -3.42 13.77 17.57
N LEU A 24 -2.72 13.11 16.65
CA LEU A 24 -1.43 12.47 16.92
C LEU A 24 -0.27 13.15 16.19
N SER A 25 -0.55 13.98 15.17
CA SER A 25 0.48 14.57 14.29
C SER A 25 1.44 13.52 13.72
N ALA A 26 0.93 12.32 13.47
CA ALA A 26 1.69 11.15 13.02
C ALA A 26 1.50 10.90 11.53
N THR A 27 2.48 10.26 10.89
CA THR A 27 2.31 9.74 9.53
C THR A 27 1.28 8.62 9.56
N TRP A 28 0.45 8.57 8.53
CA TRP A 28 -0.50 7.48 8.32
C TRP A 28 -0.01 6.54 7.23
N GLN A 29 -0.16 5.24 7.45
CA GLN A 29 0.03 4.20 6.45
C GLN A 29 -1.25 3.38 6.28
N ARG A 30 -1.62 3.12 5.03
CA ARG A 30 -2.64 2.12 4.72
C ARG A 30 -2.12 0.73 5.06
N CYS A 31 -2.92 -0.03 5.81
CA CYS A 31 -2.60 -1.39 6.20
C CYS A 31 -2.42 -2.30 4.98
N ARG A 32 -1.22 -2.87 4.83
CA ARG A 32 -0.87 -3.77 3.72
C ARG A 32 -1.76 -5.02 3.66
N VAL A 33 -2.20 -5.55 4.81
CA VAL A 33 -3.08 -6.72 4.86
C VAL A 33 -4.46 -6.40 4.25
N HIS A 34 -5.06 -5.26 4.64
CA HIS A 34 -6.33 -4.82 4.08
C HIS A 34 -6.21 -4.42 2.61
N PHE A 35 -5.11 -3.76 2.23
CA PHE A 35 -4.79 -3.50 0.83
C PHE A 35 -4.74 -4.80 0.01
N MET A 36 -4.02 -5.83 0.49
CA MET A 36 -3.92 -7.11 -0.21
C MET A 36 -5.28 -7.79 -0.37
N ARG A 37 -6.18 -7.71 0.62
CA ARG A 37 -7.54 -8.21 0.47
C ARG A 37 -8.27 -7.52 -0.69
N ASN A 38 -8.16 -6.20 -0.79
CA ASN A 38 -8.79 -5.42 -1.87
C ASN A 38 -8.15 -5.75 -3.23
N ALA A 39 -6.82 -5.79 -3.31
CA ALA A 39 -6.08 -6.14 -4.52
C ALA A 39 -6.48 -7.53 -5.05
N LEU A 40 -6.59 -8.53 -4.18
CA LEU A 40 -6.97 -9.90 -4.54
C LEU A 40 -8.44 -10.05 -4.94
N ALA A 41 -9.31 -9.11 -4.57
CA ALA A 41 -10.68 -9.05 -5.07
C ALA A 41 -10.71 -8.68 -6.57
N HIS A 42 -9.78 -7.84 -7.04
CA HIS A 42 -9.65 -7.48 -8.45
C HIS A 42 -8.94 -8.55 -9.30
N ALA A 43 -8.12 -9.40 -8.68
CA ALA A 43 -7.29 -10.39 -9.38
C ALA A 43 -8.05 -11.59 -9.97
N GLY A 44 -9.28 -11.84 -9.52
CA GLY A 44 -10.03 -13.08 -9.86
C GLY A 44 -9.36 -14.35 -9.27
N LYS A 45 -10.08 -15.48 -9.27
CA LYS A 45 -9.64 -16.71 -8.57
C LYS A 45 -8.27 -17.23 -9.02
N SER A 46 -8.01 -17.23 -10.32
CA SER A 46 -6.75 -17.72 -10.91
C SER A 46 -5.59 -16.73 -10.76
N GLY A 47 -5.85 -15.42 -10.71
CA GLY A 47 -4.82 -14.38 -10.63
C GLY A 47 -4.25 -14.13 -9.23
N ARG A 48 -4.95 -14.59 -8.17
CA ARG A 48 -4.57 -14.30 -6.77
C ARG A 48 -3.12 -14.62 -6.44
N ARG A 49 -2.63 -15.81 -6.83
CA ARG A 49 -1.26 -16.24 -6.53
C ARG A 49 -0.22 -15.34 -7.19
N VAL A 50 -0.45 -14.97 -8.45
CA VAL A 50 0.45 -14.10 -9.22
C VAL A 50 0.45 -12.68 -8.63
N VAL A 51 -0.73 -12.11 -8.37
CA VAL A 51 -0.84 -10.77 -7.78
C VAL A 51 -0.18 -10.70 -6.40
N SER A 52 -0.40 -11.70 -5.54
CA SER A 52 0.29 -11.77 -4.25
C SER A 52 1.80 -11.80 -4.39
N ALA A 53 2.32 -12.66 -5.28
CA ALA A 53 3.76 -12.77 -5.50
C ALA A 53 4.35 -11.45 -6.01
N PHE A 54 3.69 -10.80 -6.96
CA PHE A 54 4.17 -9.55 -7.52
C PHE A 54 4.18 -8.42 -6.49
N VAL A 55 3.09 -8.21 -5.74
CA VAL A 55 3.07 -7.17 -4.71
C VAL A 55 4.10 -7.46 -3.61
N ALA A 56 4.32 -8.72 -3.26
CA ALA A 56 5.35 -9.11 -2.30
C ALA A 56 6.76 -8.68 -2.74
N THR A 57 7.06 -8.68 -4.05
CA THR A 57 8.37 -8.21 -4.54
C THR A 57 8.64 -6.74 -4.22
N ALA A 58 7.60 -5.89 -4.22
CA ALA A 58 7.73 -4.47 -3.90
C ALA A 58 7.89 -4.25 -2.38
N PHE A 59 7.22 -5.07 -1.56
CA PHE A 59 7.35 -5.01 -0.11
C PHE A 59 8.67 -5.58 0.42
N ALA A 60 9.37 -6.39 -0.36
CA ALA A 60 10.65 -6.99 -0.01
C ALA A 60 11.87 -6.12 -0.37
N GLN A 61 11.66 -4.91 -0.92
CA GLN A 61 12.76 -4.00 -1.22
C GLN A 61 13.30 -3.35 0.05
N ASP A 62 14.62 -3.10 0.10
CA ASP A 62 15.31 -2.58 1.28
C ASP A 62 15.12 -1.09 1.50
N ASP A 63 14.79 -0.35 0.43
CA ASP A 63 14.64 1.10 0.47
C ASP A 63 13.39 1.60 -0.26
N ALA A 64 12.97 2.82 0.07
CA ALA A 64 11.75 3.43 -0.44
C ALA A 64 11.77 3.64 -1.96
N ASP A 65 12.91 3.96 -2.56
CA ASP A 65 13.02 4.20 -4.00
C ASP A 65 12.90 2.90 -4.78
N SER A 66 13.61 1.86 -4.34
CA SER A 66 13.51 0.52 -4.91
C SER A 66 12.09 -0.04 -4.76
N ALA A 67 11.45 0.14 -3.60
CA ALA A 67 10.06 -0.24 -3.37
C ALA A 67 9.10 0.45 -4.34
N ARG A 68 9.21 1.78 -4.51
CA ARG A 68 8.39 2.57 -5.45
C ARG A 68 8.61 2.14 -6.89
N GLN A 69 9.85 1.95 -7.31
CA GLN A 69 10.16 1.49 -8.66
C GLN A 69 9.58 0.11 -8.93
N GLN A 70 9.76 -0.84 -8.00
CA GLN A 70 9.23 -2.19 -8.14
C GLN A 70 7.70 -2.19 -8.13
N TRP A 71 7.07 -1.36 -7.29
CA TRP A 71 5.63 -1.18 -7.26
C TRP A 71 5.07 -0.74 -8.61
N ARG A 72 5.66 0.30 -9.22
CA ARG A 72 5.25 0.80 -10.54
C ARG A 72 5.44 -0.23 -11.64
N ARG A 73 6.59 -0.93 -11.65
CA ARG A 73 6.83 -2.04 -12.59
C ARG A 73 5.74 -3.11 -12.49
N VAL A 74 5.34 -3.48 -11.28
CA VAL A 74 4.25 -4.45 -11.06
C VAL A 74 2.90 -3.90 -11.56
N ALA A 75 2.57 -2.66 -11.22
CA ALA A 75 1.33 -2.02 -11.68
C ALA A 75 1.25 -2.01 -13.22
N ASP A 76 2.34 -1.66 -13.89
CA ASP A 76 2.41 -1.61 -15.35
C ASP A 76 2.33 -3.00 -16.01
N GLN A 77 2.91 -4.03 -15.40
CA GLN A 77 2.75 -5.41 -15.88
C GLN A 77 1.30 -5.91 -15.77
N LEU A 78 0.57 -5.47 -14.75
CA LEU A 78 -0.82 -5.86 -14.51
C LEU A 78 -1.81 -5.04 -15.34
N ARG A 79 -1.45 -3.79 -15.71
CA ARG A 79 -2.33 -2.83 -16.40
C ARG A 79 -3.06 -3.38 -17.63
N PRO A 80 -2.43 -4.16 -18.53
CA PRO A 80 -3.12 -4.71 -19.71
C PRO A 80 -4.17 -5.77 -19.38
N LYS A 81 -3.99 -6.52 -18.28
CA LYS A 81 -4.85 -7.66 -17.92
C LYS A 81 -5.89 -7.31 -16.87
N VAL A 82 -5.54 -6.44 -15.93
CA VAL A 82 -6.36 -6.09 -14.77
C VAL A 82 -6.25 -4.57 -14.48
N PRO A 83 -6.77 -3.71 -15.37
CA PRO A 83 -6.57 -2.25 -15.29
C PRO A 83 -7.09 -1.63 -13.99
N LYS A 84 -8.17 -2.16 -13.42
CA LYS A 84 -8.70 -1.72 -12.12
C LYS A 84 -7.73 -1.99 -10.97
N LEU A 85 -6.99 -3.10 -11.02
CA LEU A 85 -5.97 -3.41 -10.02
C LEU A 85 -4.77 -2.47 -10.16
N ALA A 86 -4.33 -2.21 -11.38
CA ALA A 86 -3.24 -1.26 -11.62
C ALA A 86 -3.59 0.14 -11.10
N ALA A 87 -4.80 0.64 -11.36
CA ALA A 87 -5.27 1.91 -10.81
C ALA A 87 -5.31 1.92 -9.28
N LEU A 88 -5.83 0.86 -8.65
CA LEU A 88 -5.80 0.70 -7.19
C LEU A 88 -4.36 0.72 -6.64
N MET A 89 -3.41 0.13 -7.36
CA MET A 89 -1.99 0.15 -6.98
C MET A 89 -1.42 1.58 -7.09
N ASP A 90 -1.70 2.29 -8.18
CA ASP A 90 -1.23 3.66 -8.40
C ASP A 90 -1.71 4.59 -7.28
N GLU A 91 -3.00 4.52 -6.93
CA GLU A 91 -3.62 5.31 -5.85
C GLU A 91 -3.04 5.00 -4.47
N ALA A 92 -2.72 3.72 -4.22
CA ALA A 92 -2.29 3.27 -2.90
C ALA A 92 -0.78 3.41 -2.65
N GLU A 93 0.06 3.60 -3.68
CA GLU A 93 1.53 3.64 -3.60
C GLU A 93 2.05 4.47 -2.41
N PRO A 94 1.72 5.77 -2.27
CA PRO A 94 2.29 6.59 -1.20
C PRO A 94 1.84 6.12 0.18
N ASP A 95 0.62 5.61 0.29
CA ASP A 95 0.01 5.25 1.56
C ASP A 95 0.47 3.88 2.06
N VAL A 96 0.71 2.88 1.19
CA VAL A 96 1.13 1.52 1.58
C VAL A 96 2.65 1.38 1.76
N LEU A 97 3.42 2.32 1.21
CA LEU A 97 4.87 2.38 1.33
C LEU A 97 5.36 3.43 2.35
N ALA A 98 4.46 4.16 3.01
CA ALA A 98 4.82 5.26 3.92
C ALA A 98 5.82 4.86 5.02
N TYR A 99 5.79 3.63 5.55
CA TYR A 99 6.76 3.19 6.57
C TYR A 99 8.21 3.23 6.07
N MET A 100 8.45 3.08 4.76
CA MET A 100 9.79 3.06 4.18
C MET A 100 10.53 4.40 4.32
N THR A 101 9.84 5.45 4.79
CA THR A 101 10.43 6.76 5.11
C THR A 101 10.91 6.89 6.56
N PHE A 102 10.67 5.87 7.39
CA PHE A 102 11.09 5.85 8.79
C PHE A 102 12.46 5.15 8.93
N PRO A 103 13.30 5.56 9.90
CA PRO A 103 14.54 4.87 10.25
C PRO A 103 14.32 3.45 10.77
#